data_AF-A0A183CNC0-F1
#
_entry.id   AF-A0A183CNC0-F1
#
_cell.length_a   1.000
_cell.length_b   1.000
_cell.length_c   1.000
_cell.angle_alpha   90.00
_cell.angle_beta   90.00
_cell.angle_gamma   90.00
#
_symmetry.space_group_name_H-M   'P 1'
#
loop_
_entity.id
_entity.type
_entity.pdbx_description
1 polymer ?
#
loop_
_entity_poly.entity_id
_entity_poly.type
_entity_poly.pdbx_seq_one_letter_code
_entity_poly.pdbx_strand_id
1 'polypeptide(L)'
;MFDGTYSGSKAFLLNLSLSLAAQLEPEGVRVQAVLPGATRTEIWERSGKDVDSFPAEMVMGVDDLVDASLLGFDKGETVTIPPLADAGLYEAYDNARLAMGPHLSKRDVAPRYRETVAA
;
A
#
# COMPACT_ATOMS: atom_id res chain seq x y z
N MET A 1 7.63 -14.05 3.34
CA MET A 1 6.76 -13.40 2.35
C MET A 1 5.34 -13.94 2.53
N PHE A 2 4.31 -13.09 2.59
CA PHE A 2 2.93 -13.58 2.61
C PHE A 2 2.59 -14.24 1.27
N ASP A 3 1.62 -15.16 1.27
CA ASP A 3 1.18 -15.79 0.03
C ASP A 3 0.70 -14.74 -0.99
N GLY A 4 0.88 -15.03 -2.29
CA GLY A 4 0.54 -14.13 -3.38
C GLY A 4 -0.93 -13.70 -3.35
N THR A 5 -1.83 -14.58 -2.90
CA THR A 5 -3.26 -14.29 -2.77
C THR A 5 -3.53 -13.21 -1.72
N TYR A 6 -2.90 -13.36 -0.54
CA TYR A 6 -3.03 -12.37 0.52
C TYR A 6 -2.43 -11.02 0.08
N SER A 7 -1.21 -11.03 -0.46
CA SER A 7 -0.54 -9.82 -0.95
C SER A 7 -1.37 -9.12 -2.03
N GLY A 8 -1.88 -9.87 -3.02
CA GLY A 8 -2.74 -9.34 -4.08
C GLY A 8 -4.03 -8.71 -3.54
N SER A 9 -4.66 -9.33 -2.53
CA SER A 9 -5.84 -8.75 -1.88
C SER A 9 -5.56 -7.41 -1.20
N LYS A 10 -4.37 -7.23 -0.60
CA LYS A 10 -3.99 -5.98 0.06
C LYS A 10 -3.59 -4.90 -0.95
N ALA A 11 -2.93 -5.26 -2.04
CA ALA A 11 -2.69 -4.35 -3.16
C ALA A 11 -4.00 -3.83 -3.76
N PHE A 12 -5.00 -4.70 -3.92
CA PHE A 12 -6.35 -4.31 -4.34
C PHE A 12 -6.98 -3.30 -3.37
N LEU A 13 -6.95 -3.55 -2.06
CA LEU A 13 -7.52 -2.65 -1.06
C LEU A 13 -6.86 -1.27 -1.08
N LEU A 14 -5.53 -1.18 -1.20
CA LEU A 14 -4.85 0.11 -1.33
C LEU A 14 -5.35 0.88 -2.56
N ASN A 15 -5.40 0.23 -3.72
CA ASN A 15 -5.86 0.87 -4.95
C ASN A 15 -7.33 1.31 -4.86
N LEU A 16 -8.19 0.47 -4.25
CA LEU A 16 -9.59 0.79 -4.00
C LEU A 16 -9.72 2.02 -3.11
N SER A 17 -9.00 2.08 -1.99
CA SER A 17 -9.04 3.23 -1.07
C SER A 17 -8.57 4.52 -1.73
N LEU A 18 -7.50 4.48 -2.54
CA LEU A 18 -7.03 5.66 -3.30
C LEU A 18 -8.10 6.15 -4.29
N SER A 19 -8.77 5.23 -4.98
CA SER A 19 -9.86 5.57 -5.90
C SER A 19 -11.05 6.18 -5.18
N LEU A 20 -11.46 5.62 -4.04
CA LEU A 20 -12.58 6.13 -3.25
C LEU A 20 -12.25 7.50 -2.64
N ALA A 21 -11.02 7.69 -2.15
CA ALA A 21 -10.57 8.99 -1.64
C ALA A 21 -10.72 10.08 -2.70
N ALA A 22 -10.29 9.82 -3.94
CA ALA A 22 -10.41 10.79 -5.04
C ALA A 22 -11.86 11.03 -5.49
N GLN A 23 -12.70 10.00 -5.47
CA GLN A 23 -14.10 10.10 -5.93
C GLN A 23 -15.01 10.80 -4.93
N LEU A 24 -14.77 10.59 -3.63
CA LEU A 24 -15.67 11.04 -2.57
C LEU A 24 -15.20 12.33 -1.88
N GLU A 25 -14.00 12.84 -2.20
CA GLU A 25 -13.51 14.13 -1.69
C GLU A 25 -14.50 15.28 -1.98
N PRO A 26 -15.11 15.42 -3.18
CA PRO A 26 -16.09 16.46 -3.45
C PRO A 26 -17.38 16.33 -2.63
N GLU A 27 -17.65 15.14 -2.09
CA GLU A 27 -18.79 14.86 -1.22
C GLU A 27 -18.47 15.10 0.27
N GLY A 28 -17.23 15.52 0.58
CA GLY A 28 -16.78 15.75 1.95
C GLY A 28 -16.49 14.47 2.73
N VAL A 29 -16.39 13.31 2.05
CA VAL A 29 -16.07 12.03 2.68
C VAL A 29 -14.57 11.78 2.61
N ARG A 30 -13.97 11.47 3.76
CA ARG A 30 -12.55 11.10 3.88
C ARG A 30 -12.39 9.59 3.85
N VAL A 31 -11.47 9.11 3.03
CA VAL A 31 -11.08 7.70 2.99
C VAL A 31 -9.62 7.57 3.37
N GLN A 32 -9.31 6.70 4.32
CA GLN A 32 -7.96 6.40 4.78
C GLN A 32 -7.63 4.93 4.53
N ALA A 33 -6.44 4.66 3.99
CA ALA A 33 -5.84 3.34 3.95
C ALA A 33 -4.76 3.24 5.04
N VAL A 34 -5.00 2.37 6.03
CA VAL A 34 -4.01 2.05 7.06
C VAL A 34 -3.27 0.77 6.64
N LEU A 35 -1.94 0.84 6.57
CA LEU A 35 -1.07 -0.26 6.13
C LEU A 35 -0.15 -0.70 7.29
N PRO A 36 -0.61 -1.64 8.14
CA PRO A 36 0.21 -2.20 9.21
C PRO A 36 1.38 -3.05 8.70
N GLY A 37 2.39 -3.19 9.56
CA GLY A 37 3.40 -4.24 9.47
C GLY A 37 2.93 -5.51 10.19
N ALA A 38 3.88 -6.31 10.67
CA ALA A 38 3.53 -7.40 11.57
C ALA A 38 3.00 -6.81 12.88
N THR A 39 1.77 -7.17 13.25
CA THR A 39 1.09 -6.63 14.43
C THR A 39 0.65 -7.79 15.31
N ARG A 40 0.85 -7.68 16.62
CA ARG A 40 0.44 -8.70 17.60
C ARG A 40 -1.08 -8.81 17.68
N THR A 41 -1.63 -9.72 16.87
CA THR A 41 -3.07 -10.00 16.75
C THR A 41 -3.31 -11.49 16.51
N GLU A 42 -4.56 -11.93 16.56
CA GLU A 42 -4.97 -13.32 16.33
C GLU A 42 -4.78 -13.81 14.87
N ILE A 43 -4.46 -12.92 13.91
CA ILE A 43 -4.33 -13.31 12.49
C ILE A 43 -3.24 -14.36 12.27
N TRP A 44 -2.20 -14.35 13.10
CA TRP A 44 -1.09 -15.29 13.02
C TRP A 44 -1.55 -16.70 13.36
N GLU A 45 -2.17 -16.89 14.52
CA GLU A 45 -2.72 -18.17 14.97
C GLU A 45 -3.71 -18.73 13.93
N ARG A 46 -4.63 -17.88 13.46
CA ARG A 46 -5.63 -18.26 12.43
C ARG A 46 -5.01 -18.64 11.09
N SER A 47 -3.78 -18.21 10.82
CA SER A 47 -3.01 -18.57 9.62
C SER A 47 -2.01 -19.71 9.85
N GLY A 48 -2.07 -20.37 11.01
CA GLY A 48 -1.17 -21.47 11.38
C GLY A 48 0.25 -21.01 11.71
N LYS A 49 0.41 -19.77 12.18
CA LYS A 49 1.71 -19.16 12.51
C LYS A 49 1.74 -18.69 13.95
N ASP A 50 2.92 -18.71 14.55
CA ASP A 50 3.18 -18.11 15.86
C ASP A 50 3.77 -16.70 15.68
N VAL A 51 3.13 -15.69 16.28
CA VAL A 51 3.63 -14.31 16.24
C VAL A 51 4.95 -14.15 16.99
N ASP A 52 5.21 -14.99 18.00
CA ASP A 52 6.43 -14.93 18.80
C ASP A 52 7.62 -15.62 18.10
N SER A 53 7.38 -16.23 16.94
CA SER A 53 8.44 -16.75 16.05
C SER A 53 9.13 -15.65 15.22
N PHE A 54 8.53 -14.46 15.13
CA PHE A 54 9.13 -13.32 14.44
C PHE A 54 10.14 -12.60 15.34
N PRO A 55 11.17 -11.93 14.78
CA PRO A 55 12.02 -11.03 15.55
C PRO A 55 11.17 -9.98 16.26
N ALA A 56 11.41 -9.76 17.55
CA ALA A 56 10.57 -8.89 18.39
C ALA A 56 10.51 -7.46 17.84
N GLU A 57 11.60 -6.98 17.24
CA GLU A 57 11.72 -5.68 16.59
C GLU A 57 10.83 -5.51 15.33
N MET A 58 10.29 -6.60 14.77
CA MET A 58 9.39 -6.55 13.61
C MET A 58 7.91 -6.50 13.99
N VAL A 59 7.56 -6.79 15.26
CA VAL A 59 6.17 -6.94 15.70
C VAL A 59 5.72 -5.75 16.53
N MET A 60 4.79 -4.97 15.99
CA MET A 60 4.17 -3.83 16.69
C MET A 60 3.02 -4.31 17.60
N GLY A 61 2.82 -3.64 18.74
CA GLY A 61 1.62 -3.78 19.57
C GLY A 61 0.37 -3.26 18.86
N VAL A 62 -0.80 -3.81 19.18
CA VAL A 62 -2.06 -3.35 18.57
C VAL A 62 -2.42 -1.92 18.99
N ASP A 63 -2.12 -1.55 20.24
CA ASP A 63 -2.42 -0.21 20.76
C ASP A 63 -1.60 0.86 20.02
N ASP A 64 -0.28 0.67 19.91
CA ASP A 64 0.61 1.58 19.16
C ASP A 64 0.19 1.72 17.69
N LEU A 65 -0.20 0.61 17.05
CA LEU A 65 -0.68 0.63 15.67
C LEU A 65 -1.94 1.49 15.54
N VAL A 66 -2.91 1.30 16.43
CA VAL A 66 -4.19 2.02 16.39
C VAL A 66 -3.97 3.50 16.68
N ASP A 67 -3.17 3.84 17.70
CA ASP A 67 -2.83 5.22 18.04
C ASP A 67 -2.18 5.95 16.86
N ALA A 68 -1.20 5.32 16.21
CA ALA A 68 -0.56 5.87 15.01
C ALA A 68 -1.55 6.04 13.84
N SER A 69 -2.47 5.08 13.67
CA SER A 69 -3.48 5.11 12.60
C SER A 69 -4.47 6.25 12.78
N LEU A 70 -4.95 6.46 14.01
CA LEU A 70 -5.84 7.56 14.36
C LEU A 70 -5.14 8.92 14.25
N LEU A 71 -3.87 9.01 14.65
CA LEU A 71 -3.10 10.23 14.45
C LEU A 71 -2.92 10.58 12.96
N GLY A 72 -2.68 9.58 12.11
CA GLY A 72 -2.68 9.78 10.65
C GLY A 72 -4.04 10.23 10.12
N PHE A 73 -5.13 9.69 10.66
CA PHE A 73 -6.48 10.10 10.30
C PHE A 73 -6.75 11.56 10.64
N ASP A 74 -6.37 12.00 11.85
CA ASP A 74 -6.52 13.37 12.33
C ASP A 74 -5.68 14.37 11.52
N LYS A 75 -4.52 13.95 11.02
CA LYS A 75 -3.68 14.73 10.09
C LYS A 75 -4.24 14.81 8.66
N GLY A 76 -5.29 14.03 8.36
CA GLY A 76 -5.88 13.97 7.02
C GLY A 76 -5.07 13.10 6.04
N GLU A 77 -4.26 12.17 6.52
CA GLU A 77 -3.52 11.26 5.64
C GLU A 77 -4.47 10.31 4.90
N THR A 78 -4.35 10.25 3.57
CA THR A 78 -5.06 9.23 2.76
C THR A 78 -4.42 7.85 2.93
N VAL A 79 -3.10 7.78 3.15
CA VAL A 79 -2.35 6.54 3.34
C VAL A 79 -1.46 6.68 4.57
N THR A 80 -1.73 5.88 5.58
CA THR A 80 -0.99 5.88 6.85
C THR A 80 -0.26 4.55 7.00
N ILE A 81 1.07 4.61 7.18
CA ILE A 81 1.94 3.43 7.24
C ILE A 81 2.74 3.47 8.55
N PRO A 82 2.16 3.02 9.69
CA PRO A 82 2.79 3.13 11.00
C PRO A 82 4.23 2.60 11.12
N PRO A 83 4.64 1.48 10.50
CA PRO A 83 6.02 1.00 10.61
C PRO A 83 7.01 1.72 9.68
N LEU A 84 6.58 2.64 8.80
CA LEU A 84 7.45 3.33 7.85
C LEU A 84 7.95 4.65 8.46
N ALA A 85 9.18 4.66 8.94
CA ALA A 85 9.77 5.84 9.58
C ALA A 85 9.98 7.01 8.60
N ASP A 86 10.39 6.73 7.36
CA ASP A 86 10.62 7.73 6.31
C ASP A 86 9.46 7.72 5.30
N ALA A 87 8.53 8.66 5.44
CA ALA A 87 7.41 8.84 4.52
C ALA A 87 7.85 9.15 3.08
N GLY A 88 9.04 9.72 2.89
CA GLY A 88 9.61 10.02 1.57
C GLY A 88 9.78 8.79 0.69
N LEU A 89 9.91 7.60 1.28
CA LEU A 89 9.96 6.35 0.53
C LEU A 89 8.61 6.01 -0.14
N TYR A 90 7.49 6.25 0.56
CA TYR A 90 6.16 6.06 -0.03
C TYR A 90 5.86 7.13 -1.08
N GLU A 91 6.22 8.38 -0.81
CA GLU A 91 6.07 9.48 -1.77
C GLU A 91 6.87 9.23 -3.04
N ALA A 92 8.12 8.78 -2.93
CA ALA A 92 8.94 8.43 -4.08
C ALA A 92 8.32 7.29 -4.91
N TYR A 93 7.80 6.26 -4.25
CA TYR A 93 7.07 5.17 -4.91
C TYR A 93 5.83 5.67 -5.66
N ASP A 94 5.00 6.49 -5.02
CA ASP A 94 3.77 6.99 -5.64
C ASP A 94 4.06 7.95 -6.80
N ASN A 95 5.06 8.83 -6.64
CA ASN A 95 5.53 9.69 -7.71
C ASN A 95 6.05 8.90 -8.92
N ALA A 96 6.82 7.83 -8.70
CA ALA A 96 7.27 6.95 -9.77
C ALA A 96 6.10 6.23 -10.47
N ARG A 97 5.09 5.80 -9.69
CA ARG A 97 3.86 5.20 -10.22
C ARG A 97 3.10 6.19 -11.12
N LEU A 98 2.89 7.41 -10.64
CA LEU A 98 2.17 8.47 -11.37
C LEU A 98 2.92 8.93 -12.63
N ALA A 99 4.25 9.00 -12.58
CA ALA A 99 5.09 9.38 -13.72
C ALA A 99 4.91 8.48 -14.94
N MET A 100 4.47 7.22 -14.76
CA MET A 100 4.15 6.35 -15.90
C MET A 100 2.89 6.76 -16.65
N GLY A 101 1.92 7.42 -16.01
CA GLY A 101 0.58 7.69 -16.55
C GLY A 101 0.54 8.23 -18.00
N PRO A 102 1.26 9.32 -18.32
CA PRO A 102 1.30 9.88 -19.68
C PRO A 102 1.88 8.94 -20.76
N HIS A 103 2.50 7.83 -20.37
CA HIS A 103 3.20 6.90 -21.25
C HIS A 103 2.45 5.58 -21.50
N LEU A 104 1.37 5.27 -20.76
CA LEU A 104 0.73 3.95 -20.79
C LEU A 104 -0.39 3.78 -21.83
N SER A 105 -1.09 4.86 -22.20
CA SER A 105 -2.19 4.81 -23.19
C SER A 105 -1.73 5.36 -24.55
N LYS A 106 -1.05 4.52 -25.33
CA LYS A 106 -0.56 4.86 -26.69
C LYS A 106 -1.29 4.03 -27.73
N ARG A 107 -1.65 4.64 -28.87
CA ARG A 107 -2.25 3.94 -30.03
C ARG A 107 -1.33 2.83 -30.54
N ASP A 108 -0.04 3.15 -30.61
CA ASP A 108 0.96 2.32 -31.27
C ASP A 108 1.75 1.51 -30.23
N VAL A 109 2.03 0.23 -30.54
CA VAL A 109 2.89 -0.64 -29.72
C VAL A 109 4.26 0.02 -29.50
N ALA A 110 4.75 -0.03 -28.26
CA ALA A 110 6.01 0.61 -27.89
C ALA A 110 7.19 0.05 -28.74
N PRO A 111 8.15 0.89 -29.17
CA PRO A 111 9.25 0.48 -30.04
C PRO A 111 10.05 -0.73 -29.53
N ARG A 112 10.18 -0.90 -28.21
CA ARG A 112 10.88 -2.05 -27.60
C ARG A 112 10.27 -3.43 -27.90
N TYR A 113 9.06 -3.48 -28.47
CA TYR A 113 8.39 -4.71 -28.90
C TYR A 113 8.35 -4.88 -30.42
N ARG A 114 8.95 -3.96 -31.18
CA ARG A 114 9.09 -4.11 -32.62
C ARG A 114 10.45 -4.73 -32.88
N GLU A 115 10.47 -5.93 -33.43
CA GLU A 115 11.72 -6.56 -33.87
C GLU A 115 12.40 -5.67 -34.92
N THR A 116 13.72 -5.49 -34.79
CA THR A 116 14.53 -4.99 -35.88
C THR A 116 14.58 -6.11 -36.92
N VAL A 117 13.70 -6.09 -37.91
CA VAL A 117 13.84 -6.99 -39.06
C VAL A 117 15.14 -6.59 -39.75
N ALA A 118 16.20 -7.37 -39.53
CA ALA A 118 17.44 -7.24 -40.29
C ALA A 118 17.11 -7.56 -41.76
N ALA A 119 17.35 -6.58 -42.64
CA ALA A 119 17.24 -6.72 -44.08
C ALA A 119 18.44 -7.48 -44.66
#